data_AF-M7T6D8-F1
#
_entry.id   AF-M7T6D8-F1
#
_cell.length_a   1.000
_cell.length_b   1.000
_cell.length_c   1.000
_cell.angle_alpha   90.00
_cell.angle_beta   90.00
_cell.angle_gamma   90.00
#
_symmetry.space_group_name_H-M   'P 1'
#
loop_
_entity.id
_entity.type
_entity.pdbx_description
1 polymer ?
#
loop_
_entity_poly.entity_id
_entity_poly.type
_entity_poly.pdbx_seq_one_letter_code
_entity_poly.pdbx_strand_id
1 'polypeptide(L)'
;MLRWCWDGKNLDSPDHQSHMYNTVNTDYFNNAPACPSSHPVRVPQVTFETTWDTAKFNSMWPAGTPNPFVWSFEGNGYGTHADYMFGWKDDSLQRAMDKPECFYDGCGSITKQAMSVANQCTVEDMVGEETDGWLSELPGMGMAM
;
A
#
# COMPACT_ATOMS: atom_id res chain seq x y z
N MET A 1 11.41 12.09 2.69
CA MET A 1 10.65 11.67 1.48
C MET A 1 9.14 11.93 1.52
N LEU A 2 8.51 12.15 2.67
CA LEU A 2 7.07 12.44 2.75
C LEU A 2 6.73 13.76 2.04
N ARG A 3 5.96 13.74 0.94
CA ARG A 3 5.68 14.94 0.12
C ARG A 3 4.41 15.70 0.47
N TRP A 4 3.48 15.04 1.16
CA TRP A 4 2.18 15.60 1.52
C TRP A 4 2.22 16.30 2.88
N CYS A 5 1.57 17.46 2.94
CA CYS A 5 1.43 18.28 4.13
C CYS A 5 -0.04 18.67 4.35
N TRP A 6 -0.51 18.59 5.58
CA TRP A 6 -1.86 18.94 6.02
C TRP A 6 -1.86 20.31 6.72
N ASP A 7 -2.95 21.05 6.59
CA ASP A 7 -3.13 22.38 7.20
C ASP A 7 -3.21 22.39 8.74
N GLY A 8 -3.35 21.22 9.35
CA GLY A 8 -3.41 21.05 10.80
C GLY A 8 -4.77 21.43 11.41
N LYS A 9 -5.78 21.72 10.58
CA LYS A 9 -7.06 22.27 11.00
C LYS A 9 -8.26 21.54 10.39
N ASN A 10 -8.27 21.36 9.08
CA ASN A 10 -9.44 20.91 8.34
C ASN A 10 -9.27 19.45 7.94
N LEU A 11 -10.09 18.55 8.48
CA LEU A 11 -10.11 17.14 8.04
C LEU A 11 -10.58 16.99 6.58
N ASP A 12 -11.34 17.98 6.10
CA ASP A 12 -11.82 18.08 4.73
C ASP A 12 -12.08 19.55 4.39
N SER A 13 -12.05 19.88 3.10
CA SER A 13 -12.33 21.23 2.57
C SER A 13 -13.45 21.17 1.54
N PRO A 14 -14.14 22.28 1.21
CA PRO A 14 -15.24 22.25 0.24
C PRO A 14 -14.88 21.72 -1.16
N ASP A 15 -13.60 21.79 -1.53
CA ASP A 15 -13.03 21.25 -2.77
C ASP A 15 -12.36 19.88 -2.60
N HIS A 16 -12.42 19.31 -1.39
CA HIS A 16 -11.78 18.08 -0.95
C HIS A 16 -10.26 18.01 -1.17
N GLN A 17 -9.60 19.15 -1.36
CA GLN A 17 -8.19 19.21 -1.79
C GLN A 17 -7.37 20.27 -1.04
N SER A 18 -7.91 21.48 -0.85
CA SER A 18 -7.16 22.63 -0.31
C SER A 18 -6.64 22.49 1.12
N HIS A 19 -7.11 21.50 1.89
CA HIS A 19 -6.55 21.16 3.20
C HIS A 19 -5.22 20.38 3.11
N MET A 20 -4.83 19.92 1.90
CA MET A 20 -3.61 19.19 1.62
C MET A 20 -2.70 19.95 0.65
N TYR A 21 -1.39 19.79 0.82
CA TYR A 21 -0.37 20.40 -0.03
C TYR A 21 0.70 19.38 -0.43
N ASN A 22 0.97 19.27 -1.74
CA ASN A 22 2.08 18.50 -2.27
C ASN A 22 3.31 19.40 -2.44
N THR A 23 4.38 19.09 -1.72
CA THR A 23 5.64 19.84 -1.74
C THR A 23 6.56 19.49 -2.92
N VAL A 24 6.17 18.51 -3.75
CA VAL A 24 6.96 18.02 -4.88
C VAL A 24 6.09 18.03 -6.14
N ASN A 25 6.62 18.54 -7.25
CA ASN A 25 5.94 18.62 -8.55
C ASN A 25 6.42 17.54 -9.54
N THR A 26 6.93 16.41 -9.03
CA THR A 26 7.47 15.29 -9.82
C THR A 26 6.87 13.98 -9.34
N ASP A 27 6.72 13.03 -10.25
CA ASP A 27 6.21 11.68 -9.94
C ASP A 27 7.24 10.78 -9.25
N TYR A 28 8.48 11.24 -9.11
CA TYR A 28 9.57 10.49 -8.48
C TYR A 28 9.50 10.50 -6.95
N PHE A 29 9.93 9.39 -6.34
CA PHE A 29 10.10 9.24 -4.89
C PHE A 29 11.37 9.96 -4.42
N ASN A 30 11.29 11.28 -4.28
CA ASN A 30 12.40 12.12 -3.85
C ASN A 30 12.24 12.62 -2.41
N ASN A 31 13.34 13.07 -1.82
CA ASN A 31 13.27 13.83 -0.58
C ASN A 31 12.52 15.14 -0.81
N ALA A 32 11.38 15.28 -0.14
CA ALA A 32 10.54 16.46 -0.23
C ALA A 32 11.08 17.60 0.67
N PRO A 33 10.93 18.87 0.25
CA PRO A 33 11.31 20.02 1.06
C PRO A 33 10.39 20.15 2.30
N ALA A 34 10.74 21.04 3.21
CA ALA A 34 9.95 21.35 4.40
C ALA A 34 8.51 21.74 4.03
N CYS A 35 7.56 21.38 4.89
CA CYS A 35 6.18 21.81 4.74
C CYS A 35 6.07 23.34 4.84
N PRO A 36 5.24 23.99 4.00
CA PRO A 36 5.02 25.43 4.11
C PRO A 36 4.27 25.75 5.41
N SER A 37 4.34 27.01 5.86
CA SER A 37 3.65 27.46 7.08
C SER A 37 2.12 27.36 6.97
N SER A 38 1.56 27.37 5.76
CA SER A 38 0.13 27.14 5.51
C SER A 38 -0.29 25.69 5.75
N HIS A 39 0.64 24.73 5.64
CA HIS A 39 0.38 23.30 5.81
C HIS A 39 1.44 22.67 6.69
N PRO A 40 1.50 22.99 8.00
CA PRO A 40 2.65 22.66 8.83
C PRO A 40 2.79 21.18 9.19
N VAL A 41 1.75 20.36 8.99
CA VAL A 41 1.74 18.98 9.47
C VAL A 41 2.17 18.03 8.35
N ARG A 42 3.27 17.30 8.52
CA ARG A 42 3.67 16.26 7.56
C ARG A 42 2.76 15.05 7.72
N VAL A 43 2.24 14.51 6.60
CA VAL A 43 1.47 13.26 6.63
C VAL A 43 2.24 12.10 5.96
N PRO A 44 2.02 10.85 6.40
CA PRO A 44 2.64 9.70 5.76
C PRO A 44 2.07 9.49 4.35
N GLN A 45 2.91 9.02 3.43
CA GLN A 45 2.46 8.54 2.13
C GLN A 45 2.37 7.02 2.18
N VAL A 46 1.19 6.47 1.95
CA VAL A 46 1.02 5.02 1.78
C VAL A 46 1.32 4.68 0.32
N THR A 47 2.09 3.62 0.10
CA THR A 47 2.40 3.10 -1.24
C THR A 47 2.17 1.60 -1.19
N PHE A 48 1.35 1.11 -2.12
CA PHE A 48 1.02 -0.30 -2.24
C PHE A 48 1.78 -0.86 -3.44
N GLU A 49 2.55 -1.91 -3.21
CA GLU A 49 3.24 -2.64 -4.26
C GLU A 49 2.78 -4.09 -4.21
N THR A 50 2.25 -4.57 -5.33
CA THR A 50 1.79 -5.95 -5.49
C THR A 50 2.75 -6.67 -6.42
N THR A 51 3.50 -7.63 -5.89
CA THR A 51 4.53 -8.36 -6.65
C THR A 51 4.19 -9.84 -6.75
N TRP A 52 3.83 -10.31 -7.93
CA TRP A 52 3.60 -11.75 -8.17
C TRP A 52 4.85 -12.46 -8.65
N ASP A 53 5.27 -13.49 -7.89
CA ASP A 53 6.36 -14.38 -8.26
C ASP A 53 5.92 -15.34 -9.39
N THR A 54 6.31 -14.99 -10.61
CA THR A 54 6.04 -15.81 -11.79
C THR A 54 7.14 -16.82 -12.10
N ALA A 55 8.22 -16.89 -11.31
CA ALA A 55 9.38 -17.72 -11.62
C ALA A 55 9.03 -19.21 -11.68
N LYS A 56 8.04 -19.65 -10.91
CA LYS A 56 7.52 -21.03 -10.89
C LYS A 56 6.91 -21.47 -12.22
N PHE A 57 6.51 -20.51 -13.06
CA PHE A 57 5.87 -20.79 -14.34
C PHE A 57 6.84 -20.70 -15.53
N ASN A 58 8.12 -20.38 -15.30
CA ASN A 58 9.12 -20.19 -16.37
C ASN A 58 9.23 -21.38 -17.34
N SER A 59 8.88 -22.60 -16.93
CA SER A 59 8.86 -23.78 -17.81
C SER A 59 7.63 -23.89 -18.72
N MET A 60 6.64 -23.01 -18.57
CA MET A 60 5.36 -23.05 -19.30
C MET A 60 5.37 -22.26 -20.61
N TRP A 61 6.42 -21.50 -20.91
CA TRP A 61 6.57 -20.79 -22.19
C TRP A 61 8.02 -20.84 -22.71
N PRO A 62 8.25 -20.68 -24.03
CA PRO A 62 9.59 -20.73 -24.60
C PRO A 62 10.48 -19.59 -24.09
N ALA A 63 11.76 -19.90 -23.81
CA ALA A 63 12.73 -18.88 -23.44
C ALA A 63 12.87 -17.81 -24.53
N GLY A 64 12.87 -16.53 -24.14
CA GLY A 64 12.97 -15.40 -25.05
C GLY A 64 11.64 -14.88 -25.61
N THR A 65 10.50 -15.48 -25.26
CA THR A 65 9.19 -14.90 -25.55
C THR A 65 8.75 -13.91 -24.46
N PRO A 66 7.89 -12.93 -24.79
CA PRO A 66 7.28 -12.05 -23.78
C PRO A 66 6.55 -12.85 -22.69
N ASN A 67 6.49 -12.28 -21.48
CA ASN A 67 5.73 -12.87 -20.36
C ASN A 67 4.24 -12.96 -20.77
N PRO A 68 3.62 -14.14 -20.74
CA PRO A 68 2.23 -14.33 -21.17
C PRO A 68 1.20 -13.87 -20.13
N PHE A 69 1.61 -13.56 -18.90
CA PHE A 69 0.69 -13.14 -17.84
C PHE A 69 0.28 -11.68 -18.03
N VAL A 70 -1.04 -11.48 -18.07
CA VAL A 70 -1.69 -10.18 -17.99
C VAL A 70 -2.51 -10.11 -16.71
N TRP A 71 -2.67 -8.90 -16.17
CA TRP A 71 -3.62 -8.68 -15.09
C TRP A 71 -5.04 -8.90 -15.62
N SER A 72 -5.90 -9.53 -14.81
CA SER A 72 -7.31 -9.79 -15.18
C SER A 72 -8.13 -8.50 -15.43
N PHE A 73 -7.60 -7.35 -15.01
CA PHE A 73 -8.15 -6.00 -15.19
C PHE A 73 -7.28 -5.15 -16.14
N GLU A 74 -6.79 -5.76 -17.22
CA GLU A 74 -5.82 -5.20 -18.18
C GLU A 74 -5.97 -3.68 -18.46
N GLY A 75 -4.90 -2.93 -18.20
CA GLY A 75 -4.66 -1.60 -18.78
C GLY A 75 -5.20 -0.37 -18.04
N ASN A 76 -6.13 -0.50 -17.09
CA ASN A 76 -6.74 0.68 -16.44
C ASN A 76 -6.54 0.76 -14.92
N GLY A 77 -6.00 -0.27 -14.25
CA GLY A 77 -5.66 -0.26 -12.82
C GLY A 77 -6.86 -0.19 -11.86
N TYR A 78 -8.05 0.12 -12.37
CA TYR A 78 -9.30 0.26 -11.62
C TYR A 78 -9.81 -1.03 -10.98
N GLY A 79 -9.21 -2.18 -11.30
CA GLY A 79 -9.55 -3.47 -10.68
C GLY A 79 -8.88 -3.72 -9.33
N THR A 80 -8.00 -2.83 -8.87
CA THR A 80 -7.31 -2.98 -7.59
C THR A 80 -8.01 -2.20 -6.49
N HIS A 81 -8.23 -2.86 -5.36
CA HIS A 81 -8.70 -2.24 -4.13
C HIS A 81 -7.71 -2.55 -3.01
N ALA A 82 -7.44 -1.57 -2.15
CA ALA A 82 -6.57 -1.74 -1.00
C ALA A 82 -7.16 -0.99 0.18
N ASP A 83 -7.27 -1.68 1.31
CA ASP A 83 -7.61 -1.09 2.58
C ASP A 83 -6.34 -0.75 3.36
N TYR A 84 -6.31 0.43 3.95
CA TYR A 84 -5.32 0.77 4.95
C TYR A 84 -5.96 0.76 6.33
N MET A 85 -5.51 -0.16 7.19
CA MET A 85 -5.89 -0.18 8.59
C MET A 85 -4.76 0.37 9.45
N PHE A 86 -5.07 1.36 10.28
CA PHE A 86 -4.10 1.95 11.20
C PHE A 86 -3.90 1.05 12.43
N GLY A 87 -2.80 0.28 12.44
CA GLY A 87 -2.45 -0.67 13.50
C GLY A 87 -1.21 -0.33 14.32
N TRP A 88 -0.70 0.91 14.23
CA TRP A 88 0.51 1.30 14.94
C TRP A 88 0.26 1.45 16.44
N LYS A 89 1.07 0.78 17.26
CA LYS A 89 0.99 0.86 18.72
C LYS A 89 1.60 2.18 19.22
N ASP A 90 0.85 2.90 20.05
CA ASP A 90 1.28 4.14 20.71
C ASP A 90 1.83 5.17 19.70
N ASP A 91 2.97 5.79 20.01
CA ASP A 91 3.67 6.78 19.19
C ASP A 91 4.59 6.17 18.11
N SER A 92 4.46 4.87 17.82
CA SER A 92 5.38 4.17 16.90
C SER A 92 5.41 4.77 15.49
N LEU A 93 4.26 5.17 14.95
CA LEU A 93 4.21 5.83 13.64
C LEU A 93 4.93 7.19 13.70
N GLN A 94 4.70 7.98 14.76
CA GLN A 94 5.32 9.30 14.88
C GLN A 94 6.83 9.19 14.97
N ARG A 95 7.35 8.26 15.79
CA ARG A 95 8.79 7.97 15.88
C ARG A 95 9.40 7.55 14.54
N ALA A 96 8.62 6.91 13.67
CA ALA A 96 9.05 6.56 12.33
C ALA A 96 9.13 7.80 11.43
N MET A 97 8.08 8.60 11.43
CA MET A 97 7.95 9.79 10.59
C MET A 97 8.93 10.91 10.96
N ASP A 98 9.32 11.02 12.23
CA ASP A 98 10.29 12.01 12.71
C ASP A 98 11.74 11.70 12.27
N LYS A 99 11.98 10.52 11.68
CA LYS A 99 13.31 10.09 11.25
C LYS A 99 13.51 10.30 9.75
N PRO A 100 14.52 11.08 9.34
CA PRO A 100 14.79 11.34 7.92
C PRO A 100 15.18 10.08 7.14
N GLU A 101 15.71 9.05 7.80
CA GLU A 101 16.12 7.77 7.22
C GLU A 101 14.96 6.78 6.98
N CYS A 102 13.75 7.08 7.46
CA CYS A 102 12.63 6.14 7.38
C CYS A 102 12.10 5.99 5.94
N PHE A 103 12.70 5.07 5.19
CA PHE A 103 12.38 4.73 3.80
C PHE A 103 12.67 3.25 3.52
N TYR A 104 11.71 2.53 2.94
CA TYR A 104 11.75 1.06 2.78
C TYR A 104 12.11 0.37 4.11
N ASP A 105 13.32 -0.18 4.19
CA ASP A 105 13.84 -0.89 5.36
C ASP A 105 14.56 0.07 6.34
N GLY A 106 14.67 1.35 6.03
CA GLY A 106 15.48 2.33 6.76
C GLY A 106 14.88 2.92 8.04
N CYS A 107 13.82 2.36 8.64
CA CYS A 107 13.19 2.97 9.83
C CYS A 107 13.77 2.42 11.14
N GLY A 108 15.02 2.79 11.46
CA GLY A 108 15.76 2.27 12.63
C GLY A 108 15.13 2.54 14.01
N SER A 109 14.09 3.37 14.08
CA SER A 109 13.29 3.62 15.29
C SER A 109 12.16 2.61 15.52
N ILE A 110 11.94 1.66 14.59
CA ILE A 110 10.87 0.67 14.66
C ILE A 110 11.47 -0.73 14.80
N THR A 111 10.87 -1.56 15.67
CA THR A 111 11.22 -2.97 15.75
C THR A 111 10.73 -3.68 14.50
N LYS A 112 11.66 -4.27 13.74
CA LYS A 112 11.34 -5.06 12.56
C LYS A 112 11.11 -6.51 12.92
N GLN A 113 10.32 -7.18 12.09
CA GLN A 113 10.12 -8.61 12.13
C GLN A 113 10.57 -9.21 10.79
N ALA A 114 11.21 -10.38 10.84
CA ALA A 114 11.51 -11.11 9.62
C ALA A 114 10.21 -11.54 8.92
N MET A 115 10.14 -11.40 7.59
CA MET A 115 8.96 -11.77 6.82
C MET A 115 8.56 -13.24 6.99
N SER A 116 9.52 -14.13 7.23
CA SER A 116 9.26 -15.54 7.55
C SER A 116 8.48 -15.74 8.86
N VAL A 117 8.54 -14.79 9.80
CA VAL A 117 7.76 -14.81 11.03
C VAL A 117 6.45 -14.05 10.84
N ALA A 118 6.45 -12.93 10.12
CA ALA A 118 5.22 -12.19 9.80
C ALA A 118 4.22 -13.06 9.02
N ASN A 119 4.70 -13.88 8.07
CA ASN A 119 3.90 -14.82 7.29
C ASN A 119 3.31 -15.99 8.10
N GLN A 120 3.67 -16.13 9.38
CA GLN A 120 3.04 -17.11 10.29
C GLN A 120 1.75 -16.56 10.90
N CYS A 121 1.47 -15.27 10.77
CA CYS A 121 0.22 -14.68 11.22
C CYS A 121 -0.91 -15.13 10.30
N THR A 122 -1.82 -15.93 10.84
CA THR A 122 -3.03 -16.40 10.15
C THR A 122 -4.25 -15.83 10.84
N VAL A 123 -5.21 -15.33 10.05
CA VAL A 123 -6.55 -14.99 10.54
C VAL A 123 -7.42 -16.22 10.36
N GLU A 124 -8.25 -16.54 11.35
CA GLU A 124 -9.22 -17.64 11.22
C GLU A 124 -10.21 -17.30 10.09
N ASP A 125 -10.59 -18.31 9.31
CA ASP A 125 -11.66 -18.13 8.32
C ASP A 125 -12.97 -17.83 9.04
N MET A 126 -13.52 -16.64 8.78
CA MET A 126 -14.76 -16.17 9.38
C MET A 126 -15.96 -16.30 8.43
N VAL A 127 -15.72 -16.59 7.14
CA VAL A 127 -16.75 -16.62 6.10
C VAL A 127 -17.15 -18.05 5.77
N GLY A 128 -16.21 -19.00 5.81
CA GLY A 128 -16.47 -20.40 5.49
C GLY A 128 -16.73 -20.65 4.00
N GLU A 129 -16.14 -19.84 3.13
CA GLU A 129 -16.32 -19.92 1.68
C GLU A 129 -15.11 -20.60 1.01
N GLU A 130 -15.37 -21.41 -0.03
CA GLU A 130 -14.31 -22.01 -0.84
C GLU A 130 -13.70 -20.95 -1.77
N THR A 131 -12.46 -20.56 -1.49
CA THR A 131 -11.73 -19.54 -2.27
C THR A 131 -10.65 -20.13 -3.16
N ASP A 132 -10.37 -21.43 -3.08
CA ASP A 132 -9.27 -22.07 -3.78
C ASP A 132 -9.73 -22.98 -4.92
N GLY A 133 -8.90 -23.07 -5.95
CA GLY A 133 -9.09 -24.01 -7.07
C GLY A 133 -10.08 -23.53 -8.15
N TRP A 134 -10.78 -24.47 -8.77
CA TRP A 134 -11.75 -24.20 -9.83
C TRP A 134 -13.12 -23.93 -9.23
N LEU A 135 -13.48 -22.66 -9.18
CA LEU A 135 -14.76 -22.21 -8.63
C LEU A 135 -15.81 -22.06 -9.74
N SER A 136 -17.07 -22.38 -9.43
CA SER A 136 -18.19 -22.19 -10.35
C SER A 136 -18.63 -20.73 -10.45
N GLU A 137 -18.30 -19.91 -9.44
CA GLU A 137 -18.58 -18.48 -9.33
C GLU A 137 -17.48 -17.79 -8.51
N LEU A 138 -17.43 -16.46 -8.52
CA LEU A 138 -16.43 -15.72 -7.75
C LEU A 138 -16.78 -15.72 -6.26
N PRO A 139 -15.79 -15.77 -5.35
CA PRO A 139 -16.03 -15.62 -3.92
C PRO A 139 -16.84 -14.36 -3.59
N GLY A 140 -17.80 -14.48 -2.67
CA GLY A 140 -18.72 -13.42 -2.27
C GLY A 140 -19.92 -13.21 -3.20
N MET A 141 -20.03 -13.95 -4.32
CA MET A 141 -21.19 -13.88 -5.23
C MET A 141 -22.27 -14.92 -4.91
N GLY A 142 -21.95 -15.93 -4.11
CA GLY A 142 -22.93 -16.91 -3.64
C GLY A 142 -24.01 -16.23 -2.81
N MET A 143 -25.28 -16.38 -3.21
CA MET A 143 -26.43 -15.84 -2.49
C MET A 143 -26.35 -16.21 -1.01
N ALA A 144 -26.35 -15.20 -0.13
CA ALA A 144 -26.53 -15.40 1.30
C ALA A 144 -27.79 -16.27 1.52
N MET A 145 -27.60 -17.49 2.01
CA MET A 145 -28.71 -18.32 2.50
C MET A 145 -29.16 -17.84 3.87
#